data_AF-T1C142-F1
#
_entry.id   AF-T1C142-F1
#
_cell.length_a   1.000
_cell.length_b   1.000
_cell.length_c   1.000
_cell.angle_alpha   90.00
_cell.angle_beta   90.00
_cell.angle_gamma   90.00
#
_symmetry.space_group_name_H-M   'P 1'
#
loop_
_entity.id
_entity.type
_entity.pdbx_description
1 polymer ?
#
loop_
_entity_poly.entity_id
_entity_poly.type
_entity_poly.pdbx_seq_one_letter_code
_entity_poly.pdbx_strand_id
1 'polypeptide(L)'
;MTDFFRFPHTPHVAWLGEGAPRDDKVLAPDEARALLMDAMVVEEKLDGANLGLSLAPDGSLRAQNHGQYLSTPHMGQFARLPAWLAQHEAGLRAVL
;
A
#
# COMPACT_ATOMS: atom_id res chain seq x y z
N MET A 1 2.40 -6.92 21.45
CA MET A 1 3.08 -6.96 20.14
C MET A 1 2.20 -6.15 19.21
N THR A 2 2.68 -5.04 18.65
CA THR A 2 1.93 -4.35 17.59
C THR A 2 2.18 -5.11 16.31
N ASP A 3 1.30 -6.05 15.99
CA ASP A 3 1.42 -6.85 14.77
C ASP A 3 1.44 -5.89 13.58
N PHE A 4 2.55 -5.89 12.85
CA PHE A 4 2.71 -5.06 11.68
C PHE A 4 1.70 -5.53 10.61
N PHE A 5 0.79 -4.65 10.20
CA PHE A 5 -0.17 -4.96 9.15
C PHE A 5 0.46 -4.68 7.78
N ARG A 6 0.85 -5.76 7.10
CA ARG A 6 1.44 -5.70 5.76
C ARG A 6 0.38 -5.29 4.74
N PHE A 7 0.77 -4.46 3.77
CA PHE A 7 -0.11 -4.21 2.63
C PHE A 7 -0.37 -5.52 1.87
N PRO A 8 -1.60 -5.74 1.40
CA PRO A 8 -1.93 -6.91 0.60
C PRO A 8 -1.19 -6.86 -0.74
N HIS A 9 -0.90 -8.04 -1.28
CA HIS A 9 -0.44 -8.16 -2.65
C HIS A 9 -1.59 -7.81 -3.61
N THR A 10 -1.26 -7.18 -4.74
CA THR A 10 -2.22 -6.89 -5.82
C THR A 10 -1.92 -7.83 -7.00
N PRO A 11 -2.55 -9.02 -7.06
CA PRO A 11 -2.37 -9.93 -8.18
C PRO A 11 -3.00 -9.37 -9.45
N HIS A 12 -2.50 -9.79 -10.60
CA HIS A 12 -3.10 -9.50 -11.89
C HIS A 12 -4.41 -10.28 -12.05
N VAL A 13 -5.46 -9.61 -12.54
CA VAL A 13 -6.71 -10.26 -12.94
C VAL A 13 -6.52 -11.08 -14.23
N ALA A 14 -5.67 -10.58 -15.13
CA ALA A 14 -5.26 -11.25 -16.36
C ALA A 14 -3.83 -10.85 -16.71
N TRP A 15 -3.08 -11.75 -17.35
CA TRP A 15 -1.75 -11.46 -17.89
C TRP A 15 -1.85 -11.03 -19.35
N LEU A 16 -1.52 -9.77 -19.62
CA LEU A 16 -1.54 -9.18 -20.96
C LEU A 16 -0.13 -8.94 -21.54
N GLY A 17 0.90 -9.37 -20.81
CA GLY A 17 2.30 -9.25 -21.24
C GLY A 17 2.76 -10.40 -22.12
N GLU A 18 3.98 -10.30 -22.64
CA GLU A 18 4.63 -11.39 -23.36
C GLU A 18 5.12 -12.49 -22.38
N GLY A 19 5.15 -13.74 -22.85
CA GLY A 19 5.60 -14.89 -22.06
C GLY A 19 4.61 -15.32 -20.97
N ALA A 20 5.09 -16.12 -20.02
CA ALA A 20 4.30 -16.59 -18.89
C ALA A 20 4.53 -15.69 -17.65
N PRO A 21 3.46 -15.32 -16.91
CA PRO A 21 3.61 -14.68 -15.61
C PRO A 21 4.32 -15.64 -14.63
N ARG A 22 4.84 -15.11 -13.53
CA ARG A 22 5.13 -15.98 -12.37
C ARG A 22 3.79 -16.42 -11.77
N ASP A 23 3.66 -17.69 -11.43
CA ASP A 23 2.40 -18.31 -11.02
C ASP A 23 1.75 -17.64 -9.81
N ASP A 24 2.53 -17.00 -8.93
CA ASP A 24 2.06 -16.31 -7.73
C ASP A 24 1.48 -14.90 -7.99
N LYS A 25 1.51 -14.44 -9.25
CA LYS A 25 1.17 -13.05 -9.59
C LYS A 25 -0.15 -12.89 -10.33
N VAL A 26 -0.84 -13.96 -10.69
CA VAL A 26 -2.10 -13.90 -11.42
C VAL A 26 -3.17 -14.67 -10.66
N LEU A 27 -4.36 -14.10 -10.54
CA LEU A 27 -5.50 -14.79 -9.94
C LEU A 27 -5.83 -16.06 -10.71
N ALA A 28 -6.25 -17.10 -9.99
CA ALA A 28 -6.83 -18.27 -10.64
C ALA A 28 -8.13 -17.87 -11.38
N PRO A 29 -8.52 -18.57 -12.47
CA PRO A 29 -9.69 -18.20 -13.26
C PRO A 29 -10.99 -18.07 -12.44
N ASP A 30 -11.17 -18.93 -11.43
CA ASP A 30 -12.36 -18.90 -10.58
C ASP A 30 -12.33 -17.73 -9.57
N GLU A 31 -11.14 -17.36 -9.07
CA GLU A 31 -10.95 -16.20 -8.19
C GLU A 31 -11.19 -14.90 -8.96
N ALA A 32 -10.64 -14.79 -10.17
CA ALA A 32 -10.89 -13.65 -11.05
C ALA A 32 -12.38 -13.53 -11.39
N ARG A 33 -13.06 -14.64 -11.69
CA ARG A 33 -14.50 -14.62 -11.94
C ARG A 33 -15.27 -14.15 -10.71
N ALA A 34 -14.94 -14.66 -9.52
CA ALA A 34 -15.58 -14.26 -8.28
C ALA A 34 -15.42 -12.75 -8.02
N LEU A 35 -14.19 -12.23 -8.16
CA LEU A 35 -13.90 -10.80 -8.02
C LEU A 35 -14.73 -9.93 -8.97
N LEU A 36 -14.90 -10.38 -10.22
CA LEU A 36 -15.60 -9.64 -11.28
C LEU A 36 -17.14 -9.75 -11.21
N MET A 37 -17.70 -10.59 -10.33
CA MET A 37 -19.16 -10.71 -10.17
C MET A 37 -19.75 -9.58 -9.30
N ASP A 38 -18.94 -8.95 -8.46
CA ASP A 38 -19.36 -7.86 -7.59
C ASP A 38 -19.17 -6.49 -8.24
N ALA A 39 -19.81 -5.45 -7.69
CA ALA A 39 -19.58 -4.08 -8.11
C ALA A 39 -18.14 -3.66 -7.78
N MET A 40 -17.43 -3.12 -8.77
CA MET A 40 -16.01 -2.77 -8.66
C MET A 40 -15.76 -1.29 -8.90
N VAL A 41 -14.69 -0.78 -8.28
CA VAL A 41 -14.10 0.52 -8.58
C VAL A 41 -12.75 0.30 -9.26
N VAL A 42 -12.52 1.01 -10.35
CA VAL A 42 -11.24 1.00 -11.07
C VAL A 42 -10.52 2.30 -10.78
N GLU A 43 -9.30 2.19 -10.25
CA GLU A 43 -8.44 3.33 -9.92
C GLU A 43 -7.15 3.28 -10.72
N GLU A 44 -6.55 4.44 -10.96
CA GLU A 44 -5.23 4.53 -11.57
C GLU A 44 -4.18 3.92 -10.62
N LYS A 45 -3.42 2.94 -11.13
CA LYS A 45 -2.27 2.43 -10.40
C LYS A 45 -1.09 3.39 -10.56
N LEU A 46 -0.89 4.25 -9.57
CA LEU A 46 0.28 5.12 -9.50
C LEU A 46 1.57 4.29 -9.40
N ASP A 47 2.57 4.63 -10.22
CA ASP A 47 3.90 4.02 -10.17
C ASP A 47 4.81 4.81 -9.23
N GLY A 48 4.98 4.29 -8.02
CA GLY A 48 5.71 4.96 -6.94
C GLY A 48 6.04 3.98 -5.81
N ALA A 49 6.19 4.52 -4.61
CA ALA A 49 6.46 3.72 -3.41
C ALA A 49 5.17 3.57 -2.60
N ASN A 50 4.87 2.34 -2.15
CA ASN A 50 3.78 2.11 -1.22
C ASN A 50 4.05 2.86 0.11
N LEU A 51 3.05 3.59 0.59
CA LEU A 51 3.09 4.35 1.83
C LEU A 51 1.78 4.13 2.61
N GLY A 52 1.90 3.73 3.87
CA GLY A 52 0.79 3.70 4.83
C GLY A 52 1.05 4.63 6.00
N LEU A 53 -0.01 5.19 6.57
CA LEU A 53 0.02 6.08 7.73
C LEU A 53 -0.94 5.55 8.79
N SER A 54 -0.51 5.54 10.05
CA SER A 54 -1.33 5.10 11.19
C SER A 54 -0.90 5.82 12.46
N LEU A 55 -1.76 5.83 13.47
CA LEU A 55 -1.39 6.26 14.82
C LEU A 55 -0.92 5.07 15.65
N ALA A 56 0.12 5.27 16.44
CA ALA A 56 0.50 4.37 17.53
C ALA A 56 -0.42 4.59 18.74
N PRO A 57 -0.42 3.68 19.74
CA PRO A 57 -1.23 3.82 20.94
C PRO A 57 -0.97 5.11 21.75
N ASP A 58 0.23 5.69 21.62
CA ASP A 58 0.60 6.96 22.24
C ASP A 58 0.21 8.19 21.38
N GLY A 59 -0.50 7.96 20.28
CA GLY A 59 -0.91 9.00 19.32
C GLY A 59 0.23 9.47 18.41
N SER A 60 1.42 8.87 18.44
CA SER A 60 2.48 9.22 17.49
C SER A 60 2.14 8.72 16.08
N LEU A 61 2.43 9.54 15.07
CA LEU A 61 2.21 9.17 13.68
C LEU A 61 3.31 8.20 13.21
N ARG A 62 2.90 7.08 12.61
CA ARG A 62 3.78 6.07 12.02
C ARG A 62 3.59 6.03 10.52
N ALA A 63 4.70 6.04 9.79
CA ALA A 63 4.72 5.74 8.37
C ALA A 63 5.24 4.32 8.13
N GLN A 64 4.68 3.63 7.15
CA GLN A 64 5.14 2.31 6.72
C GLN A 64 5.26 2.24 5.20
N ASN A 65 6.14 1.37 4.71
CA ASN A 65 6.07 0.88 3.34
C ASN A 65 5.30 -0.46 3.30
N HIS A 66 5.40 -1.18 2.18
CA HIS A 66 4.72 -2.45 2.01
C HIS A 66 5.04 -3.50 3.09
N GLY A 67 6.26 -3.50 3.65
CA GLY A 67 6.78 -4.59 4.47
C GLY A 67 7.27 -4.21 5.88
N GLN A 68 7.39 -2.93 6.20
CA GLN A 68 7.85 -2.48 7.51
C GLN A 68 7.48 -1.02 7.79
N TYR A 69 7.51 -0.64 9.07
CA TYR A 69 7.53 0.77 9.47
C TYR A 69 8.83 1.44 9.03
N LEU A 70 8.72 2.71 8.62
CA LEU A 70 9.84 3.54 8.21
C LEU A 70 10.47 4.16 9.46
N SER A 71 11.78 3.97 9.62
CA SER A 71 12.56 4.67 10.65
C SER A 71 13.14 5.98 10.12
N THR A 72 13.44 6.89 11.03
CA THR A 72 14.20 8.10 10.75
C THR A 72 15.70 7.83 10.82
N PRO A 73 16.54 8.50 9.99
CA PRO A 73 16.14 9.41 8.91
C PRO A 73 15.53 8.66 7.71
N HIS A 74 14.52 9.25 7.09
CA HIS A 74 13.92 8.68 5.87
C HIS A 74 14.85 8.91 4.67
N MET A 75 15.05 7.86 3.87
CA MET A 75 16.01 7.85 2.76
C MET A 75 15.36 7.38 1.44
N GLY A 76 16.06 7.60 0.33
CA GLY A 76 15.62 7.14 -1.00
C GLY A 76 14.28 7.75 -1.40
N GLN A 77 13.35 6.90 -1.83
CA GLN A 77 12.00 7.30 -2.26
C GLN A 77 11.21 8.04 -1.16
N PHE A 78 11.58 7.89 0.12
CA PHE A 78 10.90 8.51 1.25
C PHE A 78 11.60 9.76 1.80
N ALA A 79 12.68 10.23 1.17
CA ALA A 79 13.46 11.38 1.68
C ALA A 79 12.62 12.68 1.82
N ARG A 80 11.57 12.84 1.01
CA ARG A 80 10.66 14.00 1.06
C ARG A 80 9.49 13.84 2.04
N LEU A 81 9.30 12.66 2.62
CA LEU A 81 8.19 12.36 3.52
C LEU A 81 8.14 13.29 4.76
N PRO A 82 9.26 13.64 5.44
CA PRO A 82 9.19 14.52 6.61
C PRO A 82 8.54 15.88 6.32
N ALA A 83 8.90 16.51 5.19
CA ALA A 83 8.36 17.81 4.81
C ALA A 83 6.86 17.71 4.47
N TRP A 84 6.44 16.63 3.81
CA TRP A 84 5.03 16.38 3.52
C TRP A 84 4.23 16.13 4.81
N LEU A 85 4.75 15.31 5.73
CA LEU A 85 4.11 15.06 7.02
C LEU A 85 3.94 16.34 7.83
N ALA A 86 4.97 17.18 7.92
CA ALA A 86 4.89 18.45 8.65
C ALA A 86 3.77 19.38 8.12
N GLN A 87 3.47 19.32 6.81
CA GLN A 87 2.39 20.09 6.20
C GLN A 87 0.99 19.48 6.45
N HIS A 88 0.89 18.16 6.59
CA HIS A 88 -0.40 17.45 6.60
C HIS A 88 -0.76 16.80 7.94
N GLU A 89 0.12 16.83 8.94
CA GLU A 89 -0.06 16.12 10.21
C GLU A 89 -1.37 16.45 10.92
N ALA A 90 -1.75 17.73 10.98
CA ALA A 90 -3.00 18.14 11.63
C ALA A 90 -4.24 17.52 10.97
N GLY A 91 -4.25 17.45 9.63
CA GLY A 91 -5.35 16.83 8.87
C GLY A 91 -5.38 15.30 9.05
N LEU A 92 -4.21 14.66 9.03
CA LEU A 92 -4.09 13.22 9.26
C LEU A 92 -4.60 12.82 10.65
N ARG A 93 -4.23 13.57 11.69
CA ARG A 93 -4.68 13.33 13.07
C ARG A 93 -6.18 13.52 13.28
N ALA A 94 -6.85 14.26 12.41
CA ALA A 94 -8.28 14.47 12.51
C ALA A 94 -9.10 13.29 11.96
N VAL A 95 -8.49 12.42 11.13
CA VAL A 95 -9.18 11.32 10.43
C VAL A 95 -8.66 9.91 10.76
N LEU A 96 -7.45 9.81 11.31
CA LEU A 96 -6.84 8.57 11.81
C LEU A 96 -7.11 8.39 13.31
#